data_AF-K0ERI0-F1
#
_entry.id   AF-K0ERI0-F1
#
_cell.length_a   1.000
_cell.length_b   1.000
_cell.length_c   1.000
_cell.angle_alpha   90.00
_cell.angle_beta   90.00
_cell.angle_gamma   90.00
#
_symmetry.space_group_name_H-M   'P 1'
#
loop_
_entity.id
_entity.type
_entity.pdbx_description
1 polymer ?
#
loop_
_entity_poly.entity_id
_entity_poly.type
_entity_poly.pdbx_seq_one_letter_code
_entity_poly.pdbx_strand_id
1 'polypeptide(L)'
;MCADRPYHHGDLRNRLLERAEQALREQGVEQLSLRQLARDVGVTHNAPSRHFADKQALLDALAVTGFQRIGAAFDAVAAQAEPLPFEGRFRVLARAYLDFALANPALLTLMFARKHSPTGGAEMGAAVAAAFAVPA
;
A
#
# COMPACT_ATOMS: atom_id res chain seq x y z
N MET A 1 -22.69 -25.89 -17.96
CA MET A 1 -21.53 -26.76 -17.67
C MET A 1 -20.59 -25.97 -16.78
N CYS A 2 -20.09 -26.61 -15.72
CA CYS A 2 -19.65 -26.00 -14.45
C CYS A 2 -18.70 -24.79 -14.58
N ALA A 3 -19.15 -23.63 -14.11
CA ALA A 3 -18.32 -22.46 -13.86
C ALA A 3 -18.82 -21.76 -12.60
N ASP A 4 -18.31 -22.14 -11.43
CA ASP A 4 -18.50 -21.41 -10.16
C ASP A 4 -17.47 -21.92 -9.12
N ARG A 5 -16.52 -21.16 -8.57
CA ARG A 5 -16.24 -19.72 -8.60
C ARG A 5 -14.78 -19.51 -8.10
N PRO A 6 -13.87 -18.88 -8.86
CA PRO A 6 -12.54 -18.48 -8.40
C PRO A 6 -12.62 -17.10 -7.69
N TYR A 7 -11.61 -16.70 -6.90
CA TYR A 7 -11.39 -15.30 -6.42
C TYR A 7 -12.17 -14.71 -5.21
N HIS A 8 -12.41 -15.45 -4.10
CA HIS A 8 -12.93 -14.81 -2.86
C HIS A 8 -11.91 -14.57 -1.73
N HIS A 9 -10.65 -15.03 -1.82
CA HIS A 9 -9.70 -14.87 -0.71
C HIS A 9 -9.09 -13.47 -0.57
N GLY A 10 -9.16 -12.62 -1.60
CA GLY A 10 -8.57 -11.28 -1.60
C GLY A 10 -9.51 -10.18 -1.08
N ASP A 11 -10.83 -10.36 -1.20
CA ASP A 11 -11.79 -9.27 -0.95
C ASP A 11 -11.73 -8.78 0.50
N LEU A 12 -11.70 -9.69 1.48
CA LEU A 12 -11.63 -9.27 2.88
C LEU A 12 -10.29 -8.60 3.22
N ARG A 13 -9.16 -9.14 2.75
CA ARG A 13 -7.84 -8.55 2.99
C ARG A 13 -7.80 -7.12 2.43
N ASN A 14 -8.28 -6.92 1.21
CA ASN A 14 -8.28 -5.62 0.55
C ASN A 14 -9.24 -4.64 1.23
N ARG A 15 -10.46 -5.06 1.57
CA ARG A 15 -11.42 -4.23 2.32
C ARG A 15 -10.89 -3.81 3.69
N LEU A 16 -10.16 -4.68 4.38
CA LEU A 16 -9.48 -4.33 5.63
C LEU A 16 -8.37 -3.30 5.42
N LEU A 17 -7.57 -3.43 4.36
CA LEU A 17 -6.52 -2.45 4.03
C LEU A 17 -7.09 -1.09 3.63
N GLU A 18 -8.13 -1.07 2.79
CA GLU A 18 -8.83 0.16 2.38
C GLU A 18 -9.40 0.89 3.60
N ARG A 19 -10.08 0.16 4.49
CA ARG A 19 -10.62 0.74 5.72
C ARG A 19 -9.51 1.19 6.67
N ALA A 20 -8.40 0.44 6.77
CA ALA A 20 -7.23 0.82 7.56
C ALA A 20 -6.59 2.10 7.02
N GLU A 21 -6.48 2.26 5.71
CA GLU A 21 -5.98 3.48 5.08
C GLU A 21 -6.89 4.68 5.36
N GLN A 22 -8.21 4.48 5.28
CA GLN A 22 -9.16 5.52 5.65
C GLN A 22 -9.01 5.93 7.12
N ALA A 23 -8.99 4.97 8.04
CA ALA A 23 -8.83 5.23 9.46
C ALA A 23 -7.46 5.87 9.78
N LEU A 24 -6.40 5.49 9.06
CA LEU A 24 -5.08 6.11 9.16
C LEU A 24 -5.14 7.60 8.81
N ARG A 25 -5.86 7.97 7.73
CA ARG A 25 -6.04 9.37 7.32
C ARG A 25 -6.89 10.18 8.31
N GLU A 26 -7.94 9.56 8.85
CA GLU A 26 -8.91 10.24 9.72
C GLU A 26 -8.40 10.42 11.16
N GLN A 27 -7.68 9.44 11.71
CA GLN A 27 -7.43 9.32 13.15
C GLN A 27 -5.97 9.04 13.50
N GLY A 28 -5.11 8.80 12.50
CA GLY A 28 -3.70 8.45 12.70
C GLY A 28 -3.47 6.98 13.07
N VAL A 29 -2.19 6.60 13.12
CA VAL A 29 -1.76 5.20 13.30
C VAL A 29 -2.10 4.63 14.69
N GLU A 30 -2.11 5.47 15.73
CA GLU A 30 -2.36 5.04 17.10
C GLU A 30 -3.76 4.45 17.28
N GLN A 31 -4.75 5.03 16.61
CA GLN A 31 -6.16 4.65 16.72
C GLN A 31 -6.53 3.40 15.90
N LEU A 32 -5.62 2.89 15.07
CA LEU A 32 -5.86 1.67 14.28
C LEU A 32 -5.94 0.42 15.18
N SER A 33 -7.00 -0.36 14.98
CA SER A 33 -7.26 -1.61 15.69
C SER A 33 -7.91 -2.63 14.75
N LEU A 34 -7.35 -3.85 14.69
CA LEU A 34 -7.92 -4.95 13.89
C LEU A 34 -9.38 -5.24 14.26
N ARG A 35 -9.73 -5.14 15.55
CA ARG A 35 -11.10 -5.37 16.02
C ARG A 35 -12.05 -4.30 15.52
N GLN A 36 -11.62 -3.04 15.52
CA GLN A 36 -12.42 -1.94 14.99
C GLN A 36 -12.64 -2.11 13.49
N LEU A 37 -11.56 -2.38 12.74
CA LEU A 37 -11.62 -2.59 11.30
C LEU A 37 -12.54 -3.76 10.93
N ALA A 38 -12.52 -4.86 11.71
CA ALA A 38 -13.44 -5.98 11.54
C ALA A 38 -14.91 -5.55 11.62
N ARG A 39 -15.24 -4.75 12.64
CA ARG A 39 -16.60 -4.20 12.82
C ARG A 39 -16.99 -3.30 11.66
N ASP A 40 -16.08 -2.42 11.25
CA ASP A 40 -16.33 -1.44 10.20
C ASP A 40 -16.61 -2.10 8.84
N VAL A 41 -15.94 -3.21 8.52
CA VAL A 41 -16.19 -3.96 7.28
C VAL A 41 -17.28 -5.04 7.42
N GLY A 42 -17.92 -5.15 8.60
CA GLY A 42 -19.05 -6.04 8.85
C GLY A 42 -18.68 -7.53 8.98
N VAL A 43 -17.46 -7.87 9.42
CA VAL A 43 -17.04 -9.26 9.64
C VAL A 43 -16.89 -9.59 11.12
N THR A 44 -16.91 -10.89 11.43
CA THR A 44 -16.68 -11.38 12.80
C THR A 44 -15.27 -11.02 13.27
N HIS A 45 -15.12 -10.84 14.59
CA HIS A 45 -13.84 -10.45 15.19
C HIS A 45 -12.67 -11.41 14.91
N ASN A 46 -12.95 -12.66 14.57
CA ASN A 46 -11.95 -13.67 14.25
C ASN A 46 -11.54 -13.67 12.76
N ALA A 47 -12.22 -12.94 11.90
CA ALA A 47 -11.90 -12.93 10.47
C ALA A 47 -10.58 -12.20 10.14
N PRO A 48 -10.25 -11.03 10.73
CA PRO A 48 -9.00 -10.32 10.42
C PRO A 48 -7.75 -11.08 10.82
N SER A 49 -7.78 -11.85 11.92
CA SER A 49 -6.60 -12.59 12.41
C SER A 49 -6.12 -13.68 11.44
N ARG A 50 -6.98 -14.09 10.50
CA ARG A 50 -6.61 -15.00 9.41
C ARG A 50 -5.79 -14.34 8.31
N HIS A 51 -5.81 -13.01 8.23
CA HIS A 51 -5.09 -12.22 7.22
C HIS A 51 -3.93 -11.41 7.82
N PHE A 52 -4.09 -10.93 9.04
CA PHE A 52 -3.09 -10.14 9.75
C PHE A 52 -2.95 -10.69 11.17
N ALA A 53 -1.76 -11.21 11.49
CA ALA A 53 -1.49 -11.80 12.81
C ALA A 53 -1.70 -10.78 13.94
N ASP A 54 -1.30 -9.53 13.70
CA ASP A 54 -1.43 -8.43 14.64
C ASP A 54 -1.52 -7.07 13.90
N LYS A 55 -1.56 -5.98 14.68
CA LYS A 55 -1.55 -4.62 14.15
C LYS A 55 -0.30 -4.34 13.30
N GLN A 56 0.86 -4.90 13.66
CA GLN A 56 2.11 -4.67 12.93
C GLN A 56 2.04 -5.30 11.54
N ALA A 57 1.53 -6.52 11.41
CA ALA A 57 1.30 -7.18 10.12
C ALA A 57 0.37 -6.39 9.20
N LEU A 58 -0.68 -5.76 9.76
CA LEU A 58 -1.55 -4.85 9.00
C LEU A 58 -0.79 -3.60 8.53
N LEU A 59 -0.01 -2.97 9.41
CA LEU A 59 0.76 -1.78 9.07
C LEU A 59 1.85 -2.06 8.03
N ASP A 60 2.50 -3.22 8.12
CA ASP A 60 3.46 -3.69 7.12
C ASP A 60 2.79 -3.90 5.76
N ALA A 61 1.64 -4.58 5.73
CA ALA A 61 0.88 -4.77 4.49
C ALA A 61 0.40 -3.44 3.89
N LEU A 62 0.01 -2.48 4.72
CA LEU A 62 -0.40 -1.15 4.27
C LEU A 62 0.79 -0.37 3.68
N ALA A 63 1.96 -0.46 4.32
CA ALA A 63 3.19 0.14 3.80
C ALA A 63 3.66 -0.51 2.49
N VAL A 64 3.61 -1.84 2.38
CA VAL A 64 3.88 -2.57 1.12
C VAL A 64 2.94 -2.10 0.01
N THR A 65 1.64 -2.02 0.29
CA THR A 65 0.64 -1.53 -0.66
C THR A 65 0.93 -0.09 -1.09
N GLY A 66 1.39 0.76 -0.17
CA GLY A 66 1.84 2.12 -0.46
C GLY A 66 3.03 2.17 -1.42
N PHE A 67 4.07 1.35 -1.21
CA PHE A 67 5.21 1.29 -2.12
C PHE A 67 4.81 0.75 -3.50
N GLN A 68 3.95 -0.28 -3.56
CA GLN A 68 3.40 -0.78 -4.82
C GLN A 68 2.64 0.30 -5.59
N ARG A 69 1.87 1.16 -4.91
CA ARG A 69 1.17 2.29 -5.52
C ARG A 69 2.12 3.35 -6.07
N ILE A 70 3.26 3.61 -5.41
CA ILE A 70 4.31 4.49 -5.96
C ILE A 70 4.90 3.88 -7.23
N GLY A 71 5.26 2.60 -7.22
CA GLY A 71 5.78 1.90 -8.40
C GLY A 71 4.83 1.98 -9.58
N ALA A 72 3.54 1.68 -9.35
CA ALA A 72 2.51 1.78 -10.38
C ALA A 72 2.33 3.22 -10.91
N ALA A 73 2.47 4.23 -10.06
CA ALA A 73 2.43 5.63 -10.49
C ALA A 73 3.63 5.99 -11.39
N PHE A 74 4.82 5.49 -11.07
CA PHE A 74 6.02 5.66 -11.90
C PHE A 74 5.90 4.95 -13.25
N ASP A 75 5.43 3.72 -13.27
CA ASP A 75 5.19 2.96 -14.50
C ASP A 75 4.16 3.67 -15.40
N ALA A 76 3.08 4.19 -14.79
CA ALA A 76 2.03 4.88 -15.52
C ALA A 76 2.51 6.17 -16.19
N VAL A 77 3.38 6.95 -15.53
CA VAL A 77 3.94 8.17 -16.13
C VAL A 77 5.05 7.88 -17.12
N ALA A 78 5.83 6.82 -16.91
CA ALA A 78 6.85 6.38 -17.85
C ALA A 78 6.23 5.87 -19.16
N ALA A 79 5.13 5.11 -19.09
CA ALA A 79 4.41 4.60 -20.26
C ALA A 79 3.75 5.69 -21.12
N GLN A 80 3.46 6.86 -20.53
CA GLN A 80 2.85 8.00 -21.23
C GLN A 80 3.88 9.02 -21.72
N ALA A 81 5.11 8.96 -21.22
CA ALA A 81 6.15 9.89 -21.63
C ALA A 81 6.63 9.55 -23.04
N GLU A 82 6.68 10.56 -23.92
CA GLU A 82 7.55 10.48 -25.09
C GLU A 82 9.00 10.20 -24.64
N PRO A 83 9.89 9.71 -25.52
CA PRO A 83 11.29 9.56 -25.19
C PRO A 83 11.92 10.88 -24.71
N LEU A 84 11.95 11.08 -23.39
CA LEU A 84 12.48 12.28 -22.76
C LEU A 84 13.96 12.10 -22.43
N PRO A 85 14.79 13.15 -22.56
CA PRO A 85 16.09 13.20 -21.92
C PRO A 85 15.98 12.90 -20.42
N PHE A 86 17.09 12.50 -19.80
CA PHE A 86 17.14 12.14 -18.38
C PHE A 86 16.46 13.18 -17.47
N GLU A 87 16.72 14.47 -17.70
CA GLU A 87 16.11 15.56 -16.94
C GLU A 87 14.57 15.57 -17.05
N GLY A 88 14.02 15.35 -18.24
CA GLY A 88 12.58 15.27 -18.45
C GLY A 88 11.96 14.07 -17.73
N ARG A 89 12.57 12.89 -17.85
CA ARG A 89 12.14 11.68 -17.12
C ARG A 89 12.17 11.90 -15.60
N PHE A 90 13.25 12.49 -15.09
CA PHE A 90 13.39 12.79 -13.67
C PHE A 90 12.29 13.75 -13.19
N ARG A 91 11.98 14.82 -13.93
CA ARG A 91 10.92 15.77 -13.56
C ARG A 91 9.54 15.11 -13.53
N VAL A 92 9.24 14.22 -14.48
CA VAL A 92 7.96 13.49 -14.54
C VAL A 92 7.82 12.54 -13.35
N LEU A 93 8.86 11.74 -13.05
CA LEU A 93 8.86 10.85 -11.89
C LEU A 93 8.80 11.62 -10.56
N ALA A 94 9.56 12.73 -10.45
CA ALA A 94 9.52 13.59 -9.26
C ALA A 94 8.13 14.21 -9.04
N ARG A 95 7.44 14.61 -10.12
CA ARG A 95 6.05 15.09 -10.04
C ARG A 95 5.12 14.00 -9.54
N ALA A 96 5.19 12.80 -10.13
CA ALA A 96 4.36 11.66 -9.69
C ALA A 96 4.58 11.31 -8.20
N TYR A 97 5.83 11.35 -7.73
CA TYR A 97 6.16 11.13 -6.33
C TYR A 97 5.56 12.23 -5.43
N LEU A 98 5.72 13.51 -5.81
CA LEU A 98 5.19 14.64 -5.04
C LEU A 98 3.66 14.61 -5.00
N ASP A 99 3.00 14.29 -6.11
CA ASP A 99 1.54 14.17 -6.17
C ASP A 99 1.05 13.06 -5.24
N PHE A 100 1.72 11.90 -5.23
CA PHE A 100 1.43 10.82 -4.28
C PHE A 100 1.63 11.26 -2.84
N ALA A 101 2.76 11.92 -2.53
CA ALA A 101 3.11 12.37 -1.19
C ALA A 101 2.12 13.40 -0.64
N LEU A 102 1.70 14.35 -1.47
CA LEU A 102 0.73 15.39 -1.11
C LEU A 102 -0.69 14.82 -0.93
N ALA A 103 -1.06 13.82 -1.74
CA ALA A 103 -2.36 13.17 -1.62
C ALA A 103 -2.45 12.18 -0.43
N ASN A 104 -1.32 11.62 0.00
CA ASN A 104 -1.28 10.53 1.00
C ASN A 104 -0.24 10.76 2.13
N PRO A 105 -0.22 11.91 2.83
CA PRO A 105 0.84 12.25 3.79
C PRO A 105 0.93 11.28 4.98
N ALA A 106 -0.21 10.81 5.50
CA ALA A 106 -0.27 9.86 6.60
C ALA A 106 0.26 8.47 6.18
N LEU A 107 -0.11 8.02 4.97
CA LEU A 107 0.39 6.76 4.42
C LEU A 107 1.89 6.83 4.15
N LEU A 108 2.38 7.94 3.59
CA LEU A 108 3.80 8.15 3.32
C LEU A 108 4.63 8.09 4.62
N THR A 109 4.15 8.77 5.66
CA THR A 109 4.76 8.70 7.01
C THR A 109 4.81 7.27 7.52
N LEU A 110 3.70 6.51 7.39
CA LEU A 110 3.66 5.10 7.79
C LEU A 110 4.66 4.26 6.98
N MET A 111 4.68 4.40 5.65
CA MET A 111 5.56 3.64 4.76
C MET A 111 7.03 3.77 5.16
N PHE A 112 7.49 5.00 5.39
CA PHE A 112 8.88 5.23 5.79
C PHE A 112 9.15 4.83 7.24
N ALA A 113 8.18 4.94 8.16
CA ALA A 113 8.33 4.38 9.50
C ALA A 113 8.52 2.85 9.47
N ARG A 114 7.73 2.15 8.63
CA ARG A 114 7.80 0.69 8.49
C ARG A 114 9.05 0.21 7.73
N LYS A 115 9.49 0.94 6.71
CA LYS A 115 10.72 0.63 5.96
C LYS A 115 11.96 0.48 6.85
N HIS A 116 12.02 1.23 7.95
CA HIS A 116 13.14 1.18 8.91
C HIS A 116 12.88 0.21 10.08
N SER A 117 11.75 -0.49 10.10
CA SER A 117 11.47 -1.47 11.15
C SER A 117 12.38 -2.70 10.99
N PRO A 118 12.98 -3.22 12.08
CA PRO A 118 13.73 -4.47 12.05
C PRO A 118 12.90 -5.66 11.55
N THR A 119 11.57 -5.58 11.67
CA THR A 119 10.62 -6.62 11.27
C THR A 119 10.16 -6.51 9.81
N GLY A 120 10.65 -5.54 9.04
CA GLY A 120 10.13 -5.20 7.70
C GLY A 120 10.12 -6.35 6.69
N GLY A 121 10.85 -7.44 6.92
CA GLY A 121 10.74 -8.66 6.12
C GLY A 121 11.15 -8.52 4.65
N ALA A 122 11.18 -9.64 3.94
CA ALA A 122 11.57 -9.69 2.53
C ALA A 122 10.57 -8.97 1.60
N GLU A 123 9.28 -8.98 1.95
CA GLU A 123 8.21 -8.37 1.16
C GLU A 123 8.35 -6.85 1.08
N MET A 124 8.67 -6.17 2.18
CA MET A 124 8.93 -4.72 2.18
C MET A 124 10.14 -4.38 1.33
N GLY A 125 11.23 -5.14 1.47
CA GLY A 125 12.44 -4.95 0.68
C GLY A 125 12.16 -5.08 -0.83
N ALA A 126 11.41 -6.12 -1.22
CA ALA A 126 11.01 -6.33 -2.61
C ALA A 126 10.10 -5.20 -3.12
N ALA A 127 9.12 -4.75 -2.31
CA ALA A 127 8.23 -3.66 -2.69
C ALA A 127 8.97 -2.32 -2.87
N VAL A 128 9.91 -2.00 -1.98
CA VAL A 128 10.76 -0.81 -2.10
C VAL A 128 11.67 -0.90 -3.33
N ALA A 129 12.31 -2.05 -3.56
CA ALA A 129 13.16 -2.26 -4.71
C ALA A 129 12.40 -2.14 -6.03
N ALA A 130 11.19 -2.72 -6.10
CA ALA A 130 10.32 -2.63 -7.28
C ALA A 130 9.84 -1.18 -7.50
N ALA A 131 9.42 -0.48 -6.45
CA ALA A 131 8.89 0.88 -6.56
C ALA A 131 9.92 1.91 -7.05
N PHE A 132 11.21 1.69 -6.74
CA PHE A 132 12.29 2.60 -7.12
C PHE A 132 13.27 2.00 -8.13
N ALA A 133 12.91 0.86 -8.74
CA ALA A 133 13.61 0.39 -9.92
C ALA A 133 13.45 1.46 -11.00
N VAL A 134 14.54 1.80 -11.69
CA VAL A 134 14.47 2.77 -12.80
C VAL A 134 13.60 2.14 -13.89
N PRO A 135 12.43 2.72 -14.22
CA PRO A 135 11.66 2.22 -15.34
C PRO A 135 12.49 2.37 -16.62
N ALA A 136 12.49 1.31 -17.43
CA ALA A 136 13.29 1.23 -18.67
C ALA A 136 12.94 2.34 -19.65
#